data_AF-A0A0E3SRN7-F1
#
_entry.id   AF-A0A0E3SRN7-F1
#
_cell.length_a   1.000
_cell.length_b   1.000
_cell.length_c   1.000
_cell.angle_alpha   90.00
_cell.angle_beta   90.00
_cell.angle_gamma   90.00
#
_symmetry.space_group_name_H-M   'P 1'
#
loop_
_entity.id
_entity.type
_entity.pdbx_description
1 polymer ?
#
loop_
_entity_poly.entity_id
_entity_poly.type
_entity_poly.pdbx_seq_one_letter_code
_entity_poly.pdbx_strand_id
1 'polypeptide(L)'
;MDLNVSDEVNDLLKDNGFRIEEIQEIIEKAETNGNKLKDSDGAVFLAKGVSDNLTTYAVYSPLDNGAFELKSAYAHKMNVAGLTGGDFVEVEYDDENGWICNNCNEASVDRNVDMSYLDVSRPGPGMVCPKCGEIYISEGVNKTLKTAESILEEKRA
;
A
#
# COMPACT_ATOMS: atom_id res chain seq x y z
N MET A 1 -8.95 -17.24 7.41
CA MET A 1 -7.80 -16.74 8.20
C MET A 1 -8.28 -16.08 9.48
N ASP A 2 -7.56 -16.21 10.60
CA ASP A 2 -7.86 -15.47 11.85
C ASP A 2 -7.12 -14.13 11.88
N LEU A 3 -7.86 -13.01 11.89
CA LEU A 3 -7.33 -11.65 11.95
C LEU A 3 -7.78 -10.97 13.24
N ASN A 4 -6.84 -10.73 14.13
CA ASN A 4 -7.02 -9.93 15.33
C ASN A 4 -6.99 -8.44 14.96
N VAL A 5 -8.07 -7.75 15.28
CA VAL A 5 -8.21 -6.31 15.07
C VAL A 5 -8.49 -5.69 16.43
N SER A 6 -7.65 -4.75 16.88
CA SER A 6 -7.91 -4.01 18.11
C SER A 6 -9.10 -3.06 17.93
N ASP A 7 -9.71 -2.63 19.04
CA ASP A 7 -10.85 -1.69 18.98
C ASP A 7 -10.45 -0.38 18.25
N GLU A 8 -9.23 0.12 18.50
CA GLU A 8 -8.69 1.31 17.83
C GLU A 8 -8.61 1.15 16.31
N VAL A 9 -8.14 -0.01 15.83
CA VAL A 9 -8.05 -0.29 14.39
C VAL A 9 -9.43 -0.54 13.81
N ASN A 10 -10.34 -1.17 14.56
CA ASN A 10 -11.71 -1.39 14.12
C ASN A 10 -12.47 -0.07 13.91
N ASP A 11 -12.28 0.90 14.80
CA ASP A 11 -12.85 2.24 14.63
C ASP A 11 -12.21 2.96 13.44
N LEU A 12 -10.88 2.84 13.24
CA LEU A 12 -10.21 3.37 12.06
C LEU A 12 -10.76 2.74 10.77
N LEU A 13 -11.01 1.44 10.74
CA LEU A 13 -11.61 0.77 9.58
C LEU A 13 -12.99 1.34 9.28
N LYS A 14 -13.85 1.48 10.30
CA LYS A 14 -15.20 2.05 10.13
C LYS A 14 -15.17 3.49 9.64
N ASP A 15 -14.30 4.32 10.20
CA ASP A 15 -14.14 5.72 9.80
C ASP A 15 -13.67 5.87 8.35
N ASN A 16 -12.84 4.93 7.89
CA ASN A 16 -12.40 4.87 6.51
C ASN A 16 -13.34 4.08 5.58
N GLY A 17 -14.44 3.53 6.12
CA GLY A 17 -15.45 2.78 5.35
C GLY A 17 -15.02 1.38 4.93
N PHE A 18 -14.00 0.79 5.57
CA PHE A 18 -13.54 -0.57 5.28
C PHE A 18 -14.31 -1.62 6.05
N ARG A 19 -14.55 -2.77 5.40
CA ARG A 19 -15.00 -3.99 6.07
C ARG A 19 -13.80 -4.86 6.43
N ILE A 20 -13.85 -5.48 7.61
CA ILE A 20 -12.81 -6.41 8.06
C ILE A 20 -12.64 -7.56 7.05
N GLU A 21 -13.75 -8.05 6.49
CA GLU A 21 -13.78 -9.11 5.47
C GLU A 21 -12.94 -8.73 4.23
N GLU A 22 -13.03 -7.48 3.77
CA GLU A 22 -12.23 -7.01 2.63
C GLU A 22 -10.73 -6.99 2.96
N ILE A 23 -10.38 -6.54 4.17
CA ILE A 23 -8.99 -6.54 4.63
C ILE A 23 -8.45 -7.97 4.74
N GLN A 24 -9.25 -8.89 5.27
CA GLN A 24 -8.90 -10.31 5.33
C GLN A 24 -8.66 -10.88 3.94
N GLU A 25 -9.53 -10.61 2.96
CA GLU A 25 -9.34 -11.04 1.58
C GLU A 25 -8.05 -10.50 0.96
N ILE A 26 -7.71 -9.22 1.23
CA ILE A 26 -6.47 -8.61 0.73
C ILE A 26 -5.25 -9.33 1.30
N ILE A 27 -5.25 -9.61 2.60
CA ILE A 27 -4.15 -10.32 3.25
C ILE A 27 -4.07 -11.76 2.74
N GLU A 28 -5.19 -12.50 2.68
CA GLU A 28 -5.22 -13.87 2.17
C GLU A 28 -4.71 -13.97 0.73
N LYS A 29 -5.11 -13.01 -0.14
CA LYS A 29 -4.59 -12.92 -1.51
C LYS A 29 -3.08 -12.68 -1.50
N ALA A 30 -2.60 -11.74 -0.68
CA ALA A 30 -1.19 -11.39 -0.57
C ALA A 30 -0.32 -12.54 -0.04
N GLU A 31 -0.84 -13.32 0.92
CA GLU A 31 -0.21 -14.55 1.42
C GLU A 31 -0.17 -15.64 0.34
N THR A 32 -1.23 -15.75 -0.46
CA THR A 32 -1.36 -16.78 -1.50
C THR A 32 -0.48 -16.49 -2.71
N ASN A 33 -0.43 -15.24 -3.17
CA ASN A 33 0.31 -14.84 -4.38
C ASN A 33 1.74 -14.33 -4.08
N GLY A 34 2.07 -14.06 -2.81
CA GLY A 34 3.35 -13.51 -2.38
C GLY A 34 3.52 -12.00 -2.62
N ASN A 35 2.51 -11.31 -3.15
CA ASN A 35 2.51 -9.88 -3.44
C ASN A 35 2.22 -9.08 -2.16
N LYS A 36 3.27 -8.99 -1.33
CA LYS A 36 3.33 -8.17 -0.13
C LYS A 36 4.74 -7.63 0.05
N LEU A 37 4.87 -6.50 0.73
CA LEU A 37 6.15 -6.09 1.29
C LEU A 37 6.26 -6.63 2.72
N LYS A 38 7.48 -6.98 3.12
CA LYS A 38 7.84 -7.26 4.50
C LYS A 38 8.81 -6.19 4.96
N ASP A 39 8.69 -5.75 6.19
CA ASP A 39 9.65 -4.82 6.78
C ASP A 39 11.03 -5.49 6.96
N SER A 40 12.09 -4.69 7.17
CA SER A 40 13.46 -5.18 7.29
C SER A 40 13.65 -6.14 8.46
N ASP A 41 12.88 -5.96 9.53
CA ASP A 41 12.86 -6.87 10.68
C ASP A 41 12.02 -8.13 10.43
N GLY A 42 11.27 -8.19 9.33
CA GLY A 42 10.40 -9.32 8.95
C GLY A 42 9.17 -9.51 9.84
N ALA A 43 8.93 -8.58 10.78
CA ALA A 43 7.83 -8.65 11.75
C ALA A 43 6.53 -8.00 11.26
N VAL A 44 6.62 -7.14 10.23
CA VAL A 44 5.48 -6.39 9.68
C VAL A 44 5.37 -6.65 8.19
N PHE A 45 4.15 -6.80 7.71
CA PHE A 45 3.83 -7.00 6.31
C PHE A 45 2.86 -5.93 5.84
N LEU A 46 3.00 -5.56 4.56
CA LEU A 46 2.14 -4.63 3.85
C LEU A 46 1.54 -5.36 2.65
N ALA A 47 0.25 -5.66 2.74
CA ALA A 47 -0.54 -6.18 1.63
C ALA A 47 -1.26 -5.04 0.91
N LYS A 48 -1.52 -5.22 -0.38
CA LYS A 48 -2.24 -4.28 -1.24
C LYS A 48 -3.33 -5.02 -2.01
N GLY A 49 -4.52 -4.43 -2.04
CA GLY A 49 -5.63 -4.82 -2.91
C GLY A 49 -6.05 -3.65 -3.78
N VAL A 50 -6.28 -3.91 -5.07
CA VAL A 50 -6.86 -2.93 -5.99
C VAL A 50 -8.27 -3.40 -6.34
N SER A 51 -9.27 -2.53 -6.13
CA SER A 51 -10.66 -2.80 -6.47
C SER A 51 -11.29 -1.57 -7.11
N ASP A 52 -11.77 -1.70 -8.35
CA ASP A 52 -12.30 -0.62 -9.20
C ASP A 52 -11.40 0.62 -9.26
N ASN A 53 -11.64 1.59 -8.38
CA ASN A 53 -10.93 2.86 -8.28
C ASN A 53 -10.43 3.13 -6.85
N LEU A 54 -10.23 2.08 -6.05
CA LEU A 54 -9.76 2.17 -4.69
C LEU A 54 -8.60 1.19 -4.51
N THR A 55 -7.44 1.72 -4.14
CA THR A 55 -6.31 0.90 -3.74
C THR A 55 -6.23 0.89 -2.23
N THR A 56 -6.44 -0.28 -1.64
CA THR A 56 -6.46 -0.52 -0.20
C THR A 56 -5.20 -1.23 0.22
N TYR A 57 -4.65 -0.80 1.35
CA TYR A 57 -3.45 -1.33 1.96
C TYR A 57 -3.75 -1.81 3.37
N ALA A 58 -3.17 -2.95 3.73
CA ALA A 58 -3.30 -3.53 5.06
C ALA A 58 -1.89 -3.77 5.63
N VAL A 59 -1.61 -3.16 6.78
CA VAL A 59 -0.38 -3.35 7.54
C VAL A 59 -0.69 -4.32 8.67
N TYR A 60 -0.02 -5.46 8.70
CA TYR A 60 -0.30 -6.54 9.64
C TYR A 60 0.96 -7.27 10.07
N SER A 61 0.89 -7.95 11.21
CA SER A 61 1.98 -8.74 11.78
C SER A 61 1.49 -10.16 12.08
N PRO A 62 2.27 -11.21 11.77
CA PRO A 62 1.94 -12.56 12.21
C PRO A 62 2.09 -12.68 13.73
N LEU A 63 1.22 -13.47 14.35
CA LEU A 63 1.26 -13.82 15.76
C LEU A 63 1.70 -15.28 15.93
N ASP A 64 2.23 -15.62 17.11
CA ASP A 64 2.76 -16.96 17.42
C ASP A 64 1.74 -18.09 17.30
N ASN A 65 0.45 -17.77 17.40
CA ASN A 65 -0.66 -18.71 17.28
C ASN A 65 -1.09 -18.96 15.82
N GLY A 66 -0.40 -18.39 14.83
CA GLY A 66 -0.76 -18.46 13.41
C GLY A 66 -1.89 -17.53 12.98
N ALA A 67 -2.39 -16.69 13.89
CA ALA A 67 -3.27 -15.57 13.55
C ALA A 67 -2.43 -14.37 13.09
N PHE A 68 -3.09 -13.35 12.56
CA PHE A 68 -2.45 -12.09 12.20
C PHE A 68 -3.05 -10.95 13.01
N GLU A 69 -2.24 -9.97 13.39
CA GLU A 69 -2.69 -8.73 14.02
C GLU A 69 -2.69 -7.62 12.96
N LEU A 70 -3.85 -7.00 12.75
CA LEU A 70 -3.95 -5.82 11.90
C LEU A 70 -3.47 -4.59 12.69
N LYS A 71 -2.42 -3.94 12.19
CA LYS A 71 -1.86 -2.71 12.78
C LYS A 71 -2.53 -1.45 12.25
N SER A 72 -2.75 -1.40 10.94
CA SER A 72 -3.32 -0.24 10.25
C SER A 72 -3.89 -0.66 8.90
N ALA A 73 -4.87 0.08 8.40
CA ALA A 73 -5.34 -0.07 7.03
C ALA A 73 -5.72 1.30 6.46
N TYR A 74 -5.39 1.51 5.20
CA TYR A 74 -5.61 2.78 4.53
C TYR A 74 -5.86 2.55 3.05
N ALA A 75 -6.51 3.52 2.40
CA ALA A 75 -6.72 3.49 0.97
C ALA A 75 -6.67 4.88 0.38
N HIS A 76 -6.48 4.91 -0.93
CA HIS A 76 -6.60 6.07 -1.79
C HIS A 76 -7.34 5.69 -3.06
N LYS A 77 -7.98 6.67 -3.68
CA LYS A 77 -8.67 6.54 -4.97
C LYS A 77 -7.78 6.80 -6.19
N MET A 78 -6.55 7.26 -5.95
CA MET A 78 -5.56 7.44 -7.02
C MET A 78 -5.25 6.11 -7.71
N ASN A 79 -5.30 6.09 -9.05
CA ASN A 79 -4.83 4.99 -9.87
C ASN A 79 -3.32 5.14 -10.11
N VAL A 80 -2.54 4.12 -9.75
CA VAL A 80 -1.09 4.09 -9.89
C VAL A 80 -0.74 3.44 -11.23
N ALA A 81 -0.29 4.23 -12.20
CA ALA A 81 -0.07 3.78 -13.57
C ALA A 81 1.31 3.11 -13.76
N GLY A 82 2.33 3.54 -13.01
CA GLY A 82 3.71 3.05 -13.17
C GLY A 82 4.73 4.07 -12.67
N LEU A 83 6.01 3.82 -12.92
CA LEU A 83 7.09 4.76 -12.60
C LEU A 83 7.01 6.01 -13.48
N THR A 84 7.23 7.17 -12.87
CA THR A 84 7.31 8.44 -13.60
C THR A 84 8.53 8.42 -14.52
N GLY A 85 8.30 8.60 -15.82
CA GLY A 85 9.37 8.55 -16.83
C GLY A 85 9.58 7.16 -17.46
N GLY A 86 8.76 6.16 -17.11
CA GLY A 86 8.74 4.86 -17.78
C GLY A 86 9.52 3.79 -17.03
N ASP A 87 10.71 3.44 -17.51
CA ASP A 87 11.46 2.31 -16.99
C ASP A 87 12.19 2.63 -15.68
N PHE A 88 12.47 1.58 -14.91
CA PHE A 88 13.30 1.69 -13.71
C PHE A 88 14.73 2.07 -14.12
N VAL A 89 15.13 3.29 -13.77
CA VAL A 89 16.51 3.76 -13.95
C VAL A 89 17.27 3.51 -12.65
N GLU A 90 18.36 2.76 -12.72
CA GLU A 90 19.34 2.66 -11.64
C GLU A 90 19.94 4.06 -11.42
N VAL A 91 19.80 4.58 -10.20
CA VAL A 91 20.38 5.86 -9.79
C VAL A 91 21.48 5.61 -8.76
N GLU A 92 22.46 6.49 -8.66
CA GLU A 92 23.60 6.32 -7.74
C GLU A 92 23.19 6.24 -6.26
N TYR A 93 22.00 6.75 -5.89
CA TYR A 93 21.49 6.77 -4.53
C TYR A 93 20.02 6.37 -4.51
N ASP A 94 19.79 5.14 -4.09
CA ASP A 94 18.47 4.63 -3.76
C ASP A 94 18.17 4.86 -2.28
N ASP A 95 17.11 5.60 -1.98
CA ASP A 95 16.60 5.70 -0.61
C ASP A 95 15.92 4.36 -0.27
N GLU A 96 16.63 3.53 0.50
CA GLU A 96 16.11 2.27 1.03
C GLU A 96 15.03 2.57 2.09
N ASN A 97 13.81 2.11 1.85
CA ASN A 97 12.68 2.44 2.75
C ASN A 97 12.45 1.42 3.86
N GLY A 98 13.41 0.53 4.09
CA GLY A 98 13.27 -0.58 5.05
C GLY A 98 12.34 -1.71 4.59
N TRP A 99 11.56 -1.54 3.51
CA TRP A 99 10.67 -2.57 3.00
C TRP A 99 11.35 -3.48 1.98
N ILE A 100 11.09 -4.78 2.08
CA ILE A 100 11.61 -5.84 1.23
C ILE A 100 10.42 -6.52 0.52
N CYS A 101 10.50 -6.70 -0.79
CA CYS A 101 9.47 -7.44 -1.52
C CYS A 101 9.49 -8.92 -1.13
N ASN A 102 8.36 -9.46 -0.66
CA ASN A 102 8.29 -10.86 -0.25
C ASN A 102 8.41 -11.84 -1.43
N ASN A 103 7.96 -11.45 -2.62
CA ASN A 103 8.04 -12.27 -3.83
C ASN A 103 9.47 -12.34 -4.40
N CYS A 104 10.18 -11.21 -4.42
CA CYS A 104 11.51 -11.09 -5.04
C CYS A 104 12.67 -11.18 -4.05
N ASN A 105 12.39 -10.99 -2.76
CA ASN A 105 13.35 -10.85 -1.67
C ASN A 105 14.38 -9.73 -1.91
N GLU A 106 13.96 -8.65 -2.57
CA GLU A 106 14.77 -7.48 -2.91
C GLU A 106 14.27 -6.26 -2.12
N ALA A 107 15.19 -5.39 -1.72
CA ALA A 107 14.84 -4.12 -1.08
C ALA A 107 14.00 -3.27 -2.04
N SER A 108 12.89 -2.73 -1.55
CA SER A 108 12.09 -1.76 -2.28
C SER A 108 12.69 -0.37 -2.08
N VAL A 109 12.59 0.44 -3.12
CA VAL A 109 13.19 1.77 -3.18
C VAL A 109 12.12 2.82 -3.42
N ASP A 110 12.35 4.04 -2.93
CA ASP A 110 11.41 5.13 -3.16
C ASP A 110 11.63 5.72 -4.56
N ARG A 111 10.54 5.74 -5.33
CA ARG A 111 10.51 6.32 -6.67
C ARG A 111 9.24 7.13 -6.87
N ASN A 112 9.33 8.10 -7.78
CA ASN A 112 8.13 8.77 -8.25
C ASN A 112 7.36 7.83 -9.18
N VAL A 113 6.08 7.69 -8.90
CA VAL A 113 5.12 6.94 -9.69
C VAL A 113 4.02 7.87 -10.17
N ASP A 114 3.58 7.66 -11.40
CA ASP A 114 2.50 8.43 -11.99
C ASP A 114 1.17 7.97 -11.40
N MET A 115 0.55 8.86 -10.64
CA MET A 115 -0.76 8.66 -10.04
C MET A 115 -1.79 9.50 -10.78
N SER A 116 -3.00 8.97 -10.94
CA SER A 116 -4.07 9.69 -11.63
C SER A 116 -5.41 9.55 -10.91
N TYR A 117 -6.15 10.64 -10.83
CA TYR A 117 -7.51 10.67 -10.32
C TYR A 117 -8.30 11.78 -11.00
N LEU A 118 -9.54 11.50 -11.42
CA LEU A 118 -10.40 12.44 -12.12
C LEU A 118 -9.67 13.14 -13.28
N ASP A 119 -9.05 12.40 -14.20
CA ASP A 119 -8.25 12.90 -15.35
C ASP A 119 -7.06 13.80 -15.00
N VAL A 120 -6.73 13.97 -13.72
CA VAL A 120 -5.56 14.71 -13.27
C VAL A 120 -4.48 13.70 -12.93
N SER A 121 -3.38 13.73 -13.68
CA SER A 121 -2.19 12.95 -13.37
C SER A 121 -1.15 13.80 -12.65
N ARG A 122 -0.58 13.26 -11.58
CA ARG A 122 0.51 13.85 -10.80
C ARG A 122 1.50 12.75 -10.39
N PRO A 123 2.82 13.01 -10.48
CA PRO A 123 3.80 12.12 -9.90
C PRO A 123 3.75 12.22 -8.37
N GLY A 124 3.94 11.09 -7.69
CA GLY A 124 4.05 11.04 -6.24
C GLY A 124 5.00 9.92 -5.79
N PRO A 125 5.53 10.00 -4.56
CA PRO A 125 6.42 8.97 -4.04
C PRO A 125 5.69 7.64 -3.84
N GLY A 126 6.32 6.55 -4.25
CA GLY A 126 5.86 5.18 -4.03
C GLY A 126 7.05 4.25 -3.81
N MET A 127 6.82 3.21 -3.02
CA MET A 127 7.77 2.14 -2.74
C MET A 127 7.68 1.13 -3.88
N VAL A 128 8.76 1.01 -4.65
CA VAL A 128 8.78 0.17 -5.86
C VAL A 128 9.79 -0.94 -5.70
N CYS A 129 9.39 -2.18 -6.02
CA CYS A 129 10.33 -3.28 -6.13
C CYS A 129 11.04 -3.21 -7.49
N PRO A 130 12.38 -3.11 -7.54
CA PRO A 130 13.13 -3.00 -8.80
C PRO A 130 13.04 -4.26 -9.67
N LYS A 131 12.74 -5.42 -9.07
CA LYS A 131 12.77 -6.72 -9.74
C LYS A 131 11.43 -7.15 -10.33
N CYS A 132 10.32 -6.97 -9.59
CA CYS A 132 8.98 -7.30 -10.09
C CYS A 132 8.16 -6.09 -10.54
N GLY A 133 8.60 -4.86 -10.26
CA GLY A 133 7.87 -3.64 -10.62
C GLY A 133 6.61 -3.40 -9.77
N GLU A 134 6.40 -4.17 -8.70
CA GLU A 134 5.27 -3.91 -7.80
C GLU A 134 5.45 -2.58 -7.06
N ILE A 135 4.38 -1.80 -7.05
CA ILE A 135 4.33 -0.46 -6.44
C ILE A 135 3.39 -0.48 -5.23
N TYR A 136 3.85 0.11 -4.12
CA TYR A 136 3.11 0.29 -2.89
C TYR A 136 3.21 1.75 -2.43
N ILE A 137 2.21 2.22 -1.71
CA ILE A 137 2.19 3.57 -1.15
C ILE A 137 2.24 3.46 0.36
N SER A 138 3.07 4.28 1.01
CA SER A 138 3.18 4.29 2.47
C SER A 138 2.03 5.07 3.10
N GLU A 139 1.72 4.79 4.37
CA GLU A 139 0.64 5.48 5.08
C GLU A 139 0.85 7.01 5.11
N GLY A 140 2.10 7.45 5.25
CA GLY A 140 2.46 8.87 5.24
C GLY A 140 2.08 9.56 3.93
N VAL A 141 2.38 8.92 2.80
CA VAL A 141 2.00 9.44 1.47
C VAL A 141 0.49 9.37 1.27
N ASN A 142 -0.16 8.30 1.75
CA ASN A 142 -1.61 8.13 1.63
C ASN A 142 -2.41 9.29 2.27
N LYS A 143 -1.96 9.84 3.40
CA LYS A 143 -2.59 11.03 4.02
C LYS A 143 -2.57 12.25 3.09
N THR A 144 -1.46 12.43 2.40
CA THR A 144 -1.28 13.49 1.39
C THR A 144 -2.17 13.25 0.17
N LEU A 145 -2.28 11.99 -0.29
CA LEU A 145 -3.17 11.63 -1.39
C LEU A 145 -4.64 11.89 -1.06
N LYS A 146 -5.11 11.49 0.14
CA LYS A 146 -6.48 11.79 0.58
C LYS A 146 -6.78 13.29 0.58
N THR A 147 -5.82 14.10 1.02
CA THR A 147 -5.97 15.56 0.99
C THR A 147 -6.08 16.09 -0.45
N ALA A 148 -5.26 15.57 -1.36
CA ALA A 148 -5.32 15.93 -2.76
C ALA A 148 -6.64 15.48 -3.43
N GLU A 149 -7.14 14.29 -3.09
CA GLU A 149 -8.43 13.76 -3.55
C GLU A 149 -9.58 14.68 -3.14
N SER A 150 -9.65 15.06 -1.86
CA SER A 150 -10.68 15.99 -1.37
C SER A 150 -10.67 17.32 -2.13
N ILE A 151 -9.48 17.91 -2.34
CA ILE A 151 -9.35 19.17 -3.08
C ILE A 151 -9.81 19.02 -4.54
N LEU A 152 -9.51 17.88 -5.18
CA LEU A 152 -9.91 17.62 -6.56
C LEU A 152 -11.42 17.38 -6.68
N GLU A 153 -12.01 16.69 -5.70
CA GLU A 153 -13.46 16.49 -5.61
C GLU A 153 -14.19 17.82 -5.38
N GLU A 154 -13.72 18.66 -4.45
CA GLU A 154 -14.30 20.00 -4.19
C GLU A 154 -14.22 20.93 -5.41
N LYS A 155 -13.18 20.83 -6.24
CA LYS A 155 -13.04 21.65 -7.46
C LYS A 155 -13.89 21.16 -8.64
N ARG A 156 -14.35 19.90 -8.61
CA ARG A 156 -15.20 19.31 -9.65
C ARG A 156 -16.67 19.16 -9.24
N ALA A 157 -17.01 19.35 -7.96
CA ALA A 157 -18.37 19.46 -7.43
C ALA A 157 -18.99 20.84 -7.70
#